data_AF-W2EZR1-F1
#
_entry.id   AF-W2EZR1-F1
#
_cell.length_a   1.000
_cell.length_b   1.000
_cell.length_c   1.000
_cell.angle_alpha   90.00
_cell.angle_beta   90.00
_cell.angle_gamma   90.00
#
_symmetry.space_group_name_H-M   'P 1'
#
loop_
_entity.id
_entity.type
_entity.pdbx_description
1 polymer ?
#
loop_
_entity_poly.entity_id
_entity_poly.type
_entity_poly.pdbx_seq_one_letter_code
_entity_poly.pdbx_strand_id
1 'polypeptide(L)' 'MDDAPLIRVVRGNPTPEEIAALLMVISAGAAASRSEGDARDAAEDRARRARLLRGPVVPGPGAWRAAVIR' A
#
# COMPACT_ATOMS: atom_id res chain seq x y z
N MET A 1 -23.08 10.51 -14.60
CA MET A 1 -22.73 9.17 -14.11
C MET A 1 -21.25 9.03 -14.35
N ASP A 2 -20.44 9.15 -13.32
CA ASP A 2 -18.99 9.10 -13.46
C ASP A 2 -18.54 7.65 -13.59
N ASP A 3 -18.37 7.19 -14.84
CA ASP A 3 -17.74 5.93 -15.17
C ASP A 3 -16.21 6.13 -15.19
N ALA A 4 -15.66 6.48 -14.02
CA ALA A 4 -14.22 6.67 -13.90
C ALA A 4 -13.52 5.30 -13.93
N PRO A 5 -12.44 5.14 -14.72
CA PRO A 5 -11.78 3.85 -14.88
C PRO A 5 -11.19 3.37 -13.55
N LEU A 6 -11.38 2.08 -13.25
CA LEU A 6 -10.89 1.43 -12.03
C LEU A 6 -9.36 1.55 -11.87
N ILE A 7 -8.63 1.55 -13.00
CA ILE A 7 -7.18 1.73 -13.07
C ILE A 7 -6.87 2.62 -14.28
N ARG A 8 -5.96 3.59 -14.12
CA ARG A 8 -5.47 4.47 -15.19
C ARG A 8 -3.96 4.43 -15.29
N VAL A 9 -3.43 4.10 -16.47
CA VAL A 9 -2.00 4.23 -16.78
C VAL A 9 -1.70 5.71 -17.06
N VAL A 10 -0.90 6.33 -16.21
CA VAL A 10 -0.56 7.77 -16.34
C VAL A 10 0.68 7.99 -17.22
N ARG A 11 1.54 6.97 -17.36
CA ARG A 11 2.78 7.02 -18.15
C ARG A 11 3.17 5.62 -18.62
N GLY A 12 3.79 5.54 -19.80
CA GLY A 12 4.26 4.29 -20.42
C GLY A 12 3.22 3.68 -21.37
N ASN A 13 3.60 2.59 -22.04
CA ASN A 13 2.72 1.80 -22.90
C ASN A 13 2.88 0.31 -22.54
N PRO A 14 2.29 -0.14 -21.42
CA PRO A 14 2.47 -1.51 -20.96
C PRO A 14 1.83 -2.49 -21.93
N THR A 15 2.40 -3.69 -22.03
CA THR A 15 1.81 -4.75 -22.84
C THR A 15 0.56 -5.32 -22.17
N PRO A 16 -0.35 -5.98 -22.91
CA PRO A 16 -1.50 -6.65 -22.33
C PRO A 16 -1.12 -7.66 -21.23
N GLU A 17 0.01 -8.34 -21.39
CA GLU A 17 0.51 -9.31 -20.42
C GLU A 17 0.93 -8.64 -19.11
N GLU A 18 1.56 -7.47 -19.17
CA GLU A 18 1.92 -6.69 -17.99
C GLU A 18 0.69 -6.19 -17.24
N ILE A 19 -0.35 -5.76 -17.97
CA ILE A 19 -1.64 -5.38 -17.38
C ILE A 19 -2.28 -6.59 -16.68
N ALA A 20 -2.29 -7.76 -17.34
CA ALA A 20 -2.84 -8.98 -16.76
C ALA A 20 -2.08 -9.39 -15.49
N ALA A 21 -0.75 -9.34 -15.51
CA ALA A 21 0.08 -9.63 -14.35
C ALA A 21 -0.22 -8.68 -13.17
N LEU A 22 -0.37 -7.38 -13.44
CA LEU A 22 -0.73 -6.40 -12.42
C LEU A 22 -2.10 -6.70 -11.80
N LEU A 23 -3.11 -7.02 -12.63
CA LEU A 23 -4.44 -7.39 -12.16
C LEU A 23 -4.43 -8.66 -11.30
N MET A 24 -3.62 -9.66 -11.68
CA MET A 24 -3.44 -10.89 -10.89
C MET A 24 -2.85 -10.59 -9.51
N VAL A 25 -1.85 -9.73 -9.42
CA VAL A 25 -1.24 -9.35 -8.13
C VAL A 25 -2.24 -8.59 -7.25
N ILE A 26 -2.96 -7.62 -7.81
CA ILE A 26 -3.95 -6.83 -7.08
C ILE A 26 -5.08 -7.74 -6.56
N SER A 27 -5.60 -8.63 -7.40
CA SER A 27 -6.68 -9.55 -7.01
C SER A 27 -6.23 -10.57 -5.96
N ALA A 28 -5.02 -11.12 -6.09
CA ALA A 28 -4.44 -12.02 -5.09
C ALA A 28 -4.25 -11.31 -3.74
N GLY A 29 -3.73 -10.07 -3.74
CA GLY A 29 -3.60 -9.26 -2.52
C GLY A 29 -4.94 -8.97 -1.86
N ALA A 30 -5.97 -8.65 -2.66
CA ALA A 30 -7.32 -8.44 -2.14
C ALA A 30 -7.94 -9.72 -1.56
N ALA A 31 -7.72 -10.88 -2.20
CA ALA A 31 -8.17 -12.17 -1.69
C ALA A 31 -7.48 -12.54 -0.36
N ALA A 32 -6.15 -12.34 -0.27
CA ALA A 32 -5.40 -12.54 0.96
C ALA A 32 -5.93 -11.64 2.09
N SER A 33 -6.18 -10.36 1.83
CA SER A 33 -6.72 -9.44 2.84
C SER A 33 -8.11 -9.84 3.36
N ARG A 34 -8.94 -10.49 2.53
CA ARG A 34 -10.26 -10.98 2.96
C ARG A 34 -10.17 -12.23 3.83
N SER A 35 -9.11 -13.03 3.67
CA SER A 35 -8.88 -14.24 4.47
C SER A 35 -8.23 -13.93 5.83
N GLU A 36 -7.60 -12.76 5.98
CA GLU A 36 -6.74 -12.40 7.10
C GLU A 36 -7.42 -11.52 8.17
N GLY A 37 -8.75 -11.55 8.29
CA GLY A 37 -9.50 -10.68 9.22
C GLY A 37 -8.89 -10.56 10.62
N ASP A 38 -8.40 -11.68 11.19
CA ASP A 38 -7.77 -11.74 12.53
C ASP A 38 -6.28 -11.33 12.54
N ALA A 39 -5.56 -11.52 11.42
CA ALA A 39 -4.16 -11.11 11.29
C ALA A 39 -4.02 -9.61 11.02
N ARG A 40 -5.04 -8.98 10.41
CA ARG A 40 -5.12 -7.53 10.21
C ARG A 40 -5.14 -6.79 11.55
N ASP A 41 -5.97 -7.26 12.48
CA ASP A 41 -6.09 -6.68 13.83
C ASP A 41 -4.78 -6.79 14.61
N ALA A 42 -4.10 -7.94 14.51
CA ALA A 42 -2.79 -8.14 15.13
C ALA A 42 -1.70 -7.22 14.53
N ALA A 43 -1.72 -6.99 13.22
CA ALA A 43 -0.80 -6.07 12.54
C ALA A 43 -1.09 -4.60 12.89
N GLU A 44 -2.36 -4.23 12.98
CA GLU A 44 -2.80 -2.88 13.39
C GLU A 44 -2.44 -2.58 14.83
N ASP A 45 -2.65 -3.52 15.76
CA ASP A 45 -2.23 -3.36 17.15
C ASP A 45 -0.71 -3.23 17.28
N ARG A 46 0.06 -4.00 16.50
CA ARG A 46 1.52 -3.86 16.44
C ARG A 46 1.92 -2.49 15.88
N ALA A 47 1.26 -2.01 14.82
CA ALA A 47 1.54 -0.70 14.23
C ALA A 47 1.16 0.44 15.19
N ARG A 48 0.05 0.32 15.91
CA ARG A 48 -0.38 1.26 16.95
C ARG A 48 0.64 1.32 18.08
N ARG A 49 1.09 0.16 18.59
CA ARG A 49 2.16 0.09 19.60
C ARG A 49 3.47 0.71 19.09
N ALA A 50 3.86 0.45 17.84
CA ALA A 50 5.04 1.06 17.25
C ALA A 50 4.93 2.59 17.13
N ARG A 51 3.73 3.13 16.85
CA ARG A 51 3.48 4.58 16.83
C ARG A 51 3.55 5.22 18.21
N LEU A 52 3.12 4.52 19.27
CA LEU A 52 3.26 5.03 20.64
C LEU A 52 4.73 5.16 21.07
N LEU A 53 5.59 4.29 20.54
CA LEU A 53 7.04 4.30 20.82
C LEU A 53 7.83 5.23 19.89
N ARG A 54 7.25 5.68 18.77
CA ARG A 54 7.90 6.55 17.78
C ARG A 54 7.38 7.99 17.89
N GLY A 55 8.29 8.95 17.78
CA GLY A 55 7.90 10.37 17.63
C GLY A 55 7.22 10.65 16.29
N PRO A 56 6.47 11.76 16.16
CA PRO A 56 5.81 12.14 14.92
C PRO A 56 6.81 12.33 13.76
N VAL A 57 6.43 11.86 12.57
CA VAL A 57 7.18 12.13 11.34
C VAL A 57 6.87 13.56 10.90
N VAL A 58 7.86 14.44 11.00
CA VAL A 58 7.71 15.85 10.59
C VAL A 58 7.88 15.94 9.07
N PRO A 59 6.90 16.46 8.31
CA PRO A 59 7.05 16.67 6.88
C PRO A 59 8.15 17.69 6.60
N GLY A 60 9.02 17.42 5.64
CA GLY A 60 10.05 18.37 5.24
C GLY A 60 11.04 17.77 4.24
N PRO A 61 11.83 18.62 3.55
CA PRO A 61 12.91 18.16 2.69
C PRO A 61 13.85 17.21 3.45
N GLY A 62 14.04 15.99 2.94
CA GLY A 62 14.91 14.99 3.55
C GLY A 62 14.30 14.18 4.71
N ALA A 63 13.10 14.53 5.19
CA ALA A 63 12.48 13.84 6.33
C ALA A 63 12.21 12.35 6.06
N TRP A 64 11.89 11.99 4.81
CA TRP A 64 11.71 10.60 4.40
C TRP A 64 12.99 9.76 4.48
N ARG A 65 14.16 10.35 4.18
CA ARG A 65 15.46 9.67 4.30
C ARG A 65 15.85 9.51 5.77
N ALA A 66 15.62 10.54 6.58
CA ALA A 66 15.87 10.51 8.01
C ALA A 66 15.01 9.46 8.74
N ALA A 67 13.80 9.17 8.22
CA ALA A 67 12.91 8.14 8.79
C ALA A 67 13.40 6.69 8.62
N VAL A 68 14.39 6.45 7.75
CA VAL A 68 14.96 5.11 7.46
C VAL A 68 16.27 4.84 8.22
N ILE A 69 16.97 5.88 8.72
CA ILE A 69 18.30 5.76 9.32
C ILE A 69 18.23 5.86 10.86
N ARG A 70 17.48 4.99 11.54
CA ARG A 70 17.51 4.93 13.01
C ARG A 70 17.55 3.51 13.53
#